data_AF-A0A9P0GFG4-F1
#
_entry.id   AF-A0A9P0GFG4-F1
#
_cell.length_a   1.000
_cell.length_b   1.000
_cell.length_c   1.000
_cell.angle_alpha   90.00
_cell.angle_beta   90.00
_cell.angle_gamma   90.00
#
_symmetry.space_group_name_H-M   'P 1'
#
loop_
_entity.id
_entity.type
_entity.pdbx_description
1 polymer ?
#
loop_
_entity_poly.entity_id
_entity_poly.type
_entity_poly.pdbx_seq_one_letter_code
_entity_poly.pdbx_strand_id
1 'polypeptide(L)'
;MMRCNVVYLVVFVGLSVGLCYGYSDGELNDPCQMVQECRHFAYLCSSNRTCQCISPYYRPNKHWDKCVGVIGQRCQYDEHCIERAYCKEQKICECKLGLVPSDDKTECSDPVLSDSARVAPTNYMVVPLMILLYLKLCFW
;
A
#
# COMPACT_ATOMS: atom_id res chain seq x y z
N MET A 1 30.08 -19.04 59.95
CA MET A 1 29.73 -19.80 58.74
C MET A 1 28.47 -19.20 58.14
N MET A 2 28.60 -18.42 57.06
CA MET A 2 27.56 -18.20 56.05
C MET A 2 28.25 -17.46 54.92
N ARG A 3 29.01 -18.22 54.12
CA ARG A 3 29.49 -17.77 52.83
C ARG A 3 28.28 -17.87 51.89
N CYS A 4 27.46 -16.81 51.82
CA CYS A 4 26.46 -16.70 50.78
C CYS A 4 27.21 -16.75 49.44
N ASN A 5 27.10 -17.89 48.76
CA ASN A 5 27.79 -18.17 47.51
C ASN A 5 27.37 -17.14 46.47
N VAL A 6 28.29 -16.22 46.15
CA VAL A 6 28.16 -15.19 45.09
C VAL A 6 27.72 -15.82 43.75
N VAL A 7 28.00 -17.10 43.55
CA VAL A 7 27.57 -17.91 42.41
C VAL A 7 26.05 -17.97 42.24
N TYR A 8 25.27 -18.03 43.33
CA TYR A 8 23.80 -18.16 43.25
C TYR A 8 23.11 -16.87 42.77
N LEU A 9 23.68 -15.71 43.07
CA LEU A 9 23.16 -14.41 42.62
C LEU A 9 23.41 -14.19 41.12
N VAL A 10 24.55 -14.64 40.60
CA VAL A 10 24.89 -14.49 39.17
C VAL A 10 24.01 -15.37 38.27
N VAL A 11 23.67 -16.58 38.72
CA VAL A 11 22.79 -17.51 37.96
C VAL A 11 21.36 -16.98 37.88
N PHE A 12 20.82 -16.40 38.96
CA PHE A 12 19.45 -15.85 38.96
C PHE A 12 19.32 -14.59 38.10
N VAL A 13 20.32 -13.70 38.12
CA VAL A 13 20.32 -12.50 37.27
C VAL A 13 20.55 -12.89 35.80
N GLY A 14 21.43 -13.85 35.51
CA GLY A 14 21.66 -14.36 34.14
C GLY A 14 20.41 -15.00 33.51
N LEU A 15 19.62 -15.74 34.28
CA LEU A 15 18.37 -16.34 33.82
C LEU A 15 17.26 -15.30 33.54
N SER A 16 17.24 -14.18 34.27
CA SER A 16 16.27 -13.11 34.02
C SER A 16 16.63 -12.22 32.82
N VAL A 17 17.92 -12.07 32.49
CA VAL A 17 18.38 -11.22 31.37
C VAL A 17 18.29 -11.95 30.02
N GLY A 18 18.25 -13.28 30.01
CA GLY A 18 18.15 -14.08 28.78
C GLY A 18 16.78 -14.05 28.08
N LEU A 19 15.73 -13.51 28.71
CA LEU A 19 14.37 -13.46 28.13
C LEU A 19 14.01 -12.09 27.53
N CYS A 20 14.93 -11.13 27.57
CA CYS A 20 14.80 -9.85 26.85
C CYS A 20 15.74 -9.79 25.64
N TYR A 21 15.94 -10.92 24.95
CA TYR A 21 16.31 -10.84 23.55
C TYR A 21 15.15 -10.11 22.87
N GLY A 22 15.39 -8.84 22.50
CA GLY A 22 14.46 -8.08 21.68
C GLY A 22 14.18 -8.90 20.44
N TYR A 23 13.02 -9.56 20.42
CA TYR A 23 12.53 -10.28 19.27
C TYR A 23 12.13 -9.20 18.27
N SER A 24 13.10 -8.75 17.47
CA SER A 24 12.84 -7.91 16.33
C SER A 24 12.27 -8.81 15.26
N ASP A 25 10.98 -8.66 14.96
CA ASP A 25 10.38 -9.38 13.86
C ASP A 25 11.09 -9.00 12.53
N GLY A 26 11.33 -9.98 11.67
CA GLY A 26 11.95 -9.76 10.35
C GLY A 26 11.03 -9.03 9.38
N GLU A 27 11.59 -8.11 8.59
CA GLU A 27 10.93 -7.38 7.51
C GLU A 27 11.06 -8.10 6.16
N LEU A 28 10.78 -7.42 5.04
CA LEU A 28 10.77 -8.04 3.72
C LEU A 28 12.16 -8.56 3.35
N ASN A 29 12.23 -9.80 2.88
CA ASN A 29 13.45 -10.55 2.53
C ASN A 29 14.37 -10.95 3.69
N ASP A 30 13.99 -10.67 4.94
CA ASP A 30 14.75 -11.17 6.08
C ASP A 30 14.66 -12.70 6.17
N PRO A 31 15.73 -13.37 6.63
CA PRO A 31 15.76 -14.82 6.74
C PRO A 31 14.77 -15.30 7.81
N CYS A 32 14.07 -16.40 7.52
CA CYS A 32 13.10 -17.00 8.44
C CYS A 32 13.11 -18.53 8.35
N GLN A 33 12.82 -19.20 9.46
CA GLN A 33 12.50 -20.62 9.52
C GLN A 33 11.02 -20.88 9.74
N MET A 34 10.36 -19.99 10.49
CA MET A 34 8.95 -20.06 10.83
C MET A 34 8.27 -18.72 10.61
N VAL A 35 6.94 -18.72 10.41
CA VAL A 35 6.16 -17.50 10.12
C VAL A 35 6.24 -16.49 11.26
N GLN A 36 6.39 -16.96 12.50
CA GLN A 36 6.51 -16.14 13.69
C GLN A 36 7.77 -15.27 13.68
N GLU A 37 8.82 -15.64 12.93
CA GLU A 37 10.06 -14.85 12.80
C GLU A 37 9.89 -13.62 11.90
N CYS A 38 8.81 -13.57 11.12
CA CYS A 38 8.46 -12.41 10.31
C CYS A 38 7.51 -11.47 11.08
N ARG A 39 7.49 -10.20 10.68
CA ARG A 39 6.62 -9.18 11.26
C ARG A 39 5.18 -9.65 11.33
N HIS A 40 4.57 -9.44 12.49
CA HIS A 40 3.26 -9.95 12.90
C HIS A 40 2.07 -9.32 12.15
N PHE A 41 2.18 -9.12 10.85
CA PHE A 41 1.14 -8.56 9.99
C PHE A 41 1.67 -8.49 8.55
N ALA A 42 0.93 -8.93 7.53
CA ALA A 42 1.32 -8.82 6.11
C ALA A 42 2.44 -9.74 5.59
N TYR A 43 3.15 -10.47 6.45
CA TYR A 43 4.27 -11.34 6.05
C TYR A 43 3.97 -12.83 6.24
N LEU A 44 4.63 -13.66 5.44
CA LEU A 44 4.74 -15.11 5.60
C LEU A 44 6.19 -15.54 5.39
N CYS A 45 6.59 -16.65 6.00
CA CYS A 45 7.88 -17.28 5.70
C CYS A 45 7.73 -18.13 4.44
N SER A 46 8.36 -17.69 3.34
CA SER A 46 8.25 -18.35 2.03
C SER A 46 9.21 -19.54 1.93
N SER A 47 9.03 -20.37 0.90
CA SER A 47 9.87 -21.56 0.65
C SER A 47 11.35 -21.25 0.46
N ASN A 48 11.67 -20.02 0.05
CA ASN A 48 13.03 -19.51 -0.03
C ASN A 48 13.65 -19.14 1.33
N ARG A 49 12.96 -19.46 2.44
CA ARG A 49 13.36 -19.14 3.82
C ARG A 49 13.57 -17.65 4.04
N THR A 50 12.74 -16.84 3.40
CA THR A 50 12.70 -15.39 3.63
C THR A 50 11.27 -14.92 3.86
N CYS A 51 11.14 -13.85 4.62
CA CYS A 51 9.88 -13.18 4.85
C CYS A 51 9.40 -12.52 3.55
N GLN A 52 8.19 -12.85 3.12
CA GLN A 52 7.59 -12.38 1.88
C GLN A 52 6.17 -11.87 2.17
N CYS A 53 5.67 -10.97 1.32
CA CYS A 53 4.32 -10.43 1.50
C CYS A 53 3.24 -11.48 1.24
N ILE A 54 2.14 -11.41 2.00
CA ILE A 54 0.96 -12.24 1.78
C ILE A 54 0.21 -11.73 0.53
N SER A 55 0.61 -12.24 -0.63
CA SER A 55 -0.05 -11.95 -1.91
C SER A 55 -1.47 -12.56 -1.97
N PRO A 56 -2.45 -11.91 -2.62
CA PRO A 56 -2.39 -10.64 -3.37
C PRO A 56 -2.69 -9.38 -2.52
N TYR A 57 -2.99 -9.57 -1.24
CA TYR A 57 -3.48 -8.54 -0.33
C TYR A 57 -2.40 -7.58 0.17
N TYR A 58 -1.17 -8.06 0.27
CA TYR A 58 -0.02 -7.26 0.68
C TYR A 58 1.03 -7.34 -0.41
N ARG A 59 1.70 -6.22 -0.65
CA ARG A 59 2.72 -6.08 -1.69
C ARG A 59 3.93 -5.33 -1.16
N PRO A 60 5.12 -5.53 -1.74
CA PRO A 60 6.28 -4.70 -1.44
C PRO A 60 5.95 -3.23 -1.65
N ASN A 61 6.40 -2.37 -0.75
CA ASN A 61 6.36 -0.94 -0.96
C ASN A 61 7.37 -0.52 -2.05
N LYS A 62 7.39 0.77 -2.39
CA LYS A 62 8.30 1.33 -3.40
C LYS A 62 9.80 1.11 -3.10
N HIS A 63 10.16 1.01 -1.82
CA HIS A 63 11.55 0.82 -1.39
C HIS A 63 11.97 -0.65 -1.31
N TRP A 64 11.03 -1.59 -1.50
CA TRP A 64 11.28 -3.03 -1.38
C TRP A 64 11.85 -3.47 -0.02
N ASP A 65 11.53 -2.72 1.04
CA ASP A 65 11.96 -3.00 2.42
C ASP A 65 10.81 -3.52 3.31
N LYS A 66 9.56 -3.18 2.98
CA LYS A 66 8.39 -3.63 3.76
C LYS A 66 7.19 -4.00 2.90
N CYS A 67 6.31 -4.82 3.49
CA CYS A 67 5.01 -5.15 2.93
C CYS A 67 3.95 -4.13 3.36
N VAL A 68 3.20 -3.63 2.39
CA VAL A 68 2.07 -2.71 2.58
C VAL A 68 0.77 -3.35 2.08
N GLY A 69 -0.33 -3.05 2.77
CA GLY A 69 -1.66 -3.53 2.45
C GLY A 69 -2.32 -2.74 1.32
N VAL A 70 -2.96 -3.47 0.41
CA VAL A 70 -3.82 -2.88 -0.63
C VAL A 70 -5.11 -2.31 -0.01
N ILE A 71 -5.91 -1.58 -0.79
CA ILE A 71 -7.14 -0.96 -0.28
C ILE A 71 -8.11 -2.01 0.27
N GLY A 72 -8.64 -1.74 1.47
CA GLY A 72 -9.51 -2.62 2.24
C GLY A 72 -8.78 -3.64 3.12
N GLN A 73 -7.45 -3.72 3.06
CA GLN A 73 -6.68 -4.57 3.97
C GLN A 73 -6.46 -3.93 5.31
N ARG A 74 -6.15 -4.77 6.30
CA ARG A 74 -5.91 -4.31 7.65
C ARG A 74 -4.70 -3.39 7.70
N CYS A 75 -4.62 -2.56 8.72
CA CYS A 75 -3.47 -1.70 8.97
C CYS A 75 -3.51 -1.23 10.41
N GLN A 76 -2.40 -0.67 10.87
CA GLN A 76 -2.29 -0.05 12.20
C GLN A 76 -1.87 1.42 12.07
N TYR A 77 -0.92 1.68 11.16
CA TYR A 77 -0.44 3.01 10.82
C TYR A 77 -0.58 3.26 9.31
N ASP A 78 -0.61 4.53 8.92
CA ASP A 78 -0.70 4.94 7.52
C ASP A 78 0.42 4.35 6.65
N GLU A 79 1.60 4.17 7.24
CA GLU A 79 2.76 3.61 6.57
C GLU A 79 2.65 2.10 6.26
N HIS A 80 1.61 1.42 6.76
CA HIS A 80 1.28 0.04 6.42
C HIS A 80 0.41 -0.05 5.15
N CYS A 81 -0.03 1.08 4.60
CA CYS A 81 -0.85 1.11 3.39
C CYS A 81 -0.03 1.50 2.16
N ILE A 82 -0.53 1.16 0.98
CA ILE A 82 0.04 1.58 -0.31
C ILE A 82 0.18 3.11 -0.41
N GLU A 83 0.99 3.57 -1.37
CA GLU A 83 1.16 5.01 -1.60
C GLU A 83 -0.19 5.70 -1.86
N ARG A 84 -0.31 6.93 -1.34
CA ARG A 84 -1.53 7.75 -1.40
C ARG A 84 -2.76 7.15 -0.69
N ALA A 85 -2.61 6.07 0.07
CA ALA A 85 -3.61 5.58 1.02
C ALA A 85 -3.26 6.02 2.46
N TYR A 86 -4.20 5.81 3.38
CA TYR A 86 -4.04 6.01 4.81
C TYR A 86 -4.80 4.92 5.59
N CYS A 87 -4.47 4.75 6.87
CA CYS A 87 -5.08 3.73 7.71
C CYS A 87 -6.31 4.29 8.43
N LYS A 88 -7.47 4.12 7.80
CA LYS A 88 -8.74 4.60 8.34
C LYS A 88 -9.10 3.84 9.60
N GLU A 89 -9.37 4.63 10.65
CA GLU A 89 -9.69 4.13 12.00
C GLU A 89 -8.69 3.13 12.57
N GLN A 90 -7.43 3.16 12.12
CA GLN A 90 -6.40 2.17 12.52
C GLN A 90 -6.85 0.73 12.26
N LYS A 91 -7.66 0.53 11.21
CA LYS A 91 -8.28 -0.76 10.91
C LYS A 91 -8.12 -1.17 9.46
N ILE A 92 -8.37 -0.26 8.51
CA ILE A 92 -8.40 -0.59 7.09
C ILE A 92 -7.72 0.48 6.23
N CYS A 93 -7.01 0.06 5.19
CA CYS A 93 -6.43 0.97 4.21
C CYS A 93 -7.50 1.56 3.30
N GLU A 94 -7.54 2.88 3.19
CA GLU A 94 -8.44 3.64 2.30
C GLU A 94 -7.65 4.70 1.53
N CYS A 95 -8.08 5.02 0.30
CA CYS A 95 -7.45 6.09 -0.46
C CYS A 95 -7.66 7.45 0.22
N LYS A 96 -6.65 8.33 0.17
CA LYS A 96 -6.78 9.70 0.68
C LYS A 96 -7.90 10.46 -0.05
N LEU A 97 -8.42 11.50 0.61
CA LEU A 97 -9.51 12.35 0.10
C LEU A 97 -9.27 12.79 -1.36
N GLY A 98 -10.29 12.60 -2.19
CA GLY A 98 -10.27 12.98 -3.61
C GLY A 98 -9.62 11.95 -4.55
N LEU A 99 -9.17 10.80 -4.05
CA LEU A 99 -8.60 9.72 -4.84
C LEU A 99 -9.55 8.53 -4.94
N VAL A 100 -9.43 7.78 -6.03
CA VAL A 100 -10.23 6.58 -6.30
C VAL A 100 -9.30 5.37 -6.35
N PRO A 101 -9.67 4.24 -5.71
CA PRO A 101 -8.92 3.00 -5.84
C PRO A 101 -9.00 2.47 -7.27
N SER A 102 -7.89 1.90 -7.77
CA SER A 102 -7.88 1.09 -8.99
C SER A 102 -8.79 -0.14 -8.84
N ASP A 103 -9.19 -0.76 -9.96
CA ASP A 103 -10.02 -1.97 -9.98
C ASP A 103 -9.40 -3.10 -9.15
N ASP A 104 -8.07 -3.25 -9.21
CA ASP A 104 -7.31 -4.24 -8.44
C ASP A 104 -7.01 -3.81 -6.99
N LYS A 105 -7.45 -2.60 -6.59
CA LYS A 105 -7.23 -2.00 -5.26
C LYS A 105 -5.77 -1.77 -4.88
N THR A 106 -4.85 -1.91 -5.83
CA THR A 106 -3.40 -1.82 -5.62
C THR A 106 -2.85 -0.40 -5.65
N GLU A 107 -3.64 0.55 -6.16
CA GLU A 107 -3.21 1.92 -6.40
C GLU A 107 -4.36 2.88 -6.14
N CYS A 108 -4.03 4.12 -5.75
CA CYS A 108 -4.98 5.22 -5.65
C CYS A 108 -4.62 6.28 -6.69
N SER A 109 -5.55 6.52 -7.61
CA SER A 109 -5.38 7.46 -8.70
C SER A 109 -6.38 8.61 -8.59
N ASP A 110 -6.05 9.74 -9.19
CA ASP A 110 -7.00 10.83 -9.32
C ASP A 110 -8.19 10.33 -10.14
N PRO A 111 -9.44 10.70 -9.78
CA PRO A 111 -10.60 10.34 -10.57
C PRO A 111 -10.34 10.82 -12.00
N VAL A 112 -10.42 9.90 -12.95
CA VAL A 112 -10.37 10.27 -14.35
C VAL A 112 -11.59 11.14 -14.60
N LEU A 113 -11.38 12.46 -14.62
CA LEU A 113 -12.30 13.38 -15.28
C LEU A 113 -12.20 12.97 -16.75
N SER A 114 -13.07 12.08 -17.18
CA SER A 114 -13.21 11.78 -18.59
C SER A 114 -13.67 13.09 -19.25
N ASP A 115 -12.71 13.80 -19.83
CA ASP A 115 -12.91 14.80 -20.88
C ASP A 115 -13.50 14.12 -22.14
N SER A 116 -14.61 13.40 -21.99
CA SER A 116 -15.53 13.08 -23.08
C SER A 116 -16.42 14.28 -23.43
N ALA A 117 -16.11 15.46 -22.92
CA ALA A 117 -16.50 16.74 -23.52
C ALA A 117 -15.41 17.29 -24.47
N ARG A 118 -14.63 16.44 -25.16
CA ARG A 118 -14.22 16.79 -26.53
C ARG A 118 -15.45 16.71 -27.44
N VAL A 119 -16.35 17.67 -27.28
CA VAL A 119 -17.14 18.16 -28.42
C VAL A 119 -16.09 18.68 -29.39
N ALA A 120 -15.77 17.88 -30.40
CA ALA A 120 -14.96 18.35 -31.51
C ALA A 120 -15.64 19.61 -32.08
N PRO A 121 -14.98 20.78 -32.12
CA PRO A 121 -15.54 21.95 -32.77
C PRO A 121 -15.31 21.81 -34.28
N THR A 122 -15.83 20.76 -34.90
CA THR A 122 -15.60 20.51 -36.34
C THR A 122 -16.85 20.59 -37.21
N ASN A 123 -18.05 20.81 -36.64
CA ASN A 123 -19.28 20.86 -37.44
C ASN A 123 -20.04 22.20 -37.43
N TYR A 124 -19.68 23.17 -36.59
CA TYR A 124 -20.41 24.46 -36.54
C TYR A 124 -19.96 25.50 -37.57
N MET A 125 -18.85 25.27 -38.28
CA MET A 125 -18.35 26.19 -39.31
C MET A 125 -18.88 25.89 -40.72
N VAL A 126 -19.47 24.72 -40.95
CA VAL A 126 -19.98 24.31 -42.28
C VAL A 126 -21.39 24.88 -42.53
N VAL A 127 -22.20 25.05 -41.49
CA VAL A 127 -23.57 25.57 -41.58
C VAL A 127 -23.64 27.00 -42.18
N PRO A 128 -22.86 28.00 -41.71
CA PRO A 128 -22.94 29.34 -42.29
C PRO A 128 -22.44 29.42 -43.74
N LEU A 129 -21.51 28.55 -44.15
CA LEU A 129 -20.99 28.51 -45.52
C LEU A 129 -22.03 27.98 -46.52
N MET A 130 -22.80 26.96 -46.14
CA MET A 130 -23.88 26.42 -46.98
C MET A 130 -25.04 27.41 -47.13
N ILE A 131 -25.36 28.19 -46.09
CA ILE A 131 -26.40 29.24 -46.14
C ILE A 131 -25.98 30.37 -47.09
N LEU A 132 -24.71 30.80 -47.04
CA LEU A 132 -24.19 31.83 -47.95
C LEU A 132 -24.15 31.37 -49.42
N LEU A 133 -23.83 30.09 -49.67
CA LEU A 133 -23.90 29.50 -51.01
C LEU A 133 -25.33 29.42 -51.54
N TYR A 134 -26.30 29.04 -50.69
CA TYR A 134 -27.71 29.00 -51.07
C TYR A 134 -28.28 30.38 -51.39
N LEU A 135 -27.97 31.40 -50.59
CA LEU A 135 -28.41 32.77 -50.86
C LEU A 135 -27.85 33.31 -52.17
N LYS A 136 -26.62 32.93 -52.54
CA LYS A 136 -26.00 33.35 -53.80
C LYS A 136 -26.62 32.65 -55.02
N LEU A 137 -27.15 31.43 -54.87
CA LEU A 137 -27.81 30.66 -55.93
C LEU A 137 -29.30 31.01 -56.11
N CYS A 138 -29.97 31.57 -55.09
CA CYS A 138 -31.38 31.98 -55.20
C CYS A 138 -31.58 33.43 -55.66
N PHE A 139 -30.54 34.25 -55.72
CA PHE A 139 -30.60 35.68 -56.10
C PHE A 139 -29.97 35.99 -57.47
N TRP A 140 -29.78 34.97 -58.32
CA TRP A 140 -29.43 35.08 -59.73
C TRP A 140 -30.28 34.11 -60.54
#